data_AF-A0A9P5WMI3-F1
#
_entry.id   AF-A0A9P5WMI3-F1
#
_cell.length_a   1.000
_cell.length_b   1.000
_cell.length_c   1.000
_cell.angle_alpha   90.00
_cell.angle_beta   90.00
_cell.angle_gamma   90.00
#
_symmetry.space_group_name_H-M   'P 1'
#
loop_
_entity.id
_entity.type
_entity.pdbx_description
1 polymer ?
#
loop_
_entity_poly.entity_id
_entity_poly.type
_entity_poly.pdbx_seq_one_letter_code
_entity_poly.pdbx_strand_id
1 'polypeptide(L)'
;MLNYLFGRKSPAEALRAHQRALSKAQRELDRERIKLEQQEKKLIQDIKKTAKAGQMNAAKVMAKDLVRTRRYIQKFYQMKTQLQAVGLRIQGLRSNQQMAEAMKGATKAMGAMNRNMNLPQIQKIMMEFEKESEIMDMKEEMMADSIDEAVGEEEDEEEEEAIVNQVLDEIGINLDEALASAPGTSIRTPGNAAKERVAQAEGMSADDAALQARLDNLRRE
;
A
#
# COMPACT_ATOMS: atom_id res chain seq x y z
N MET A 1 -18.35 -11.17 -43.27
CA MET A 1 -18.66 -12.44 -42.56
C MET A 1 -17.62 -13.54 -42.80
N LEU A 2 -16.75 -13.48 -43.82
CA LEU A 2 -15.78 -14.54 -44.11
C LEU A 2 -14.47 -14.53 -43.29
N ASN A 3 -14.16 -13.48 -42.52
CA ASN A 3 -12.95 -13.43 -41.68
C ASN A 3 -13.03 -14.25 -40.39
N TYR A 4 -14.20 -14.83 -40.05
CA TYR A 4 -14.39 -15.65 -38.84
C TYR A 4 -13.98 -17.12 -39.02
N LEU A 5 -13.71 -17.54 -40.27
CA LEU A 5 -13.40 -18.94 -40.59
C LEU A 5 -11.89 -19.25 -40.58
N PHE A 6 -11.03 -18.23 -40.46
CA PHE A 6 -9.57 -18.36 -40.40
C PHE A 6 -9.02 -17.87 -39.06
N GLY A 7 -9.18 -18.67 -38.00
CA GLY A 7 -8.34 -18.64 -36.79
C GLY A 7 -8.31 -17.36 -35.92
N ARG A 8 -8.99 -16.27 -36.29
CA ARG A 8 -9.04 -15.03 -35.51
C ARG A 8 -10.24 -15.04 -34.57
N LYS A 9 -9.94 -15.01 -33.26
CA LYS A 9 -10.94 -14.95 -32.18
C LYS A 9 -11.85 -13.74 -32.37
N SER A 10 -13.14 -13.94 -32.10
CA SER A 10 -14.11 -12.86 -31.95
C SER A 10 -13.60 -11.79 -30.96
N PRO A 11 -13.88 -10.48 -31.14
CA PRO A 11 -13.62 -9.48 -30.11
C PRO A 11 -14.20 -9.87 -28.74
N ALA A 12 -15.40 -10.45 -28.71
CA ALA A 12 -16.02 -10.94 -27.47
C ALA A 12 -15.31 -12.17 -26.88
N GLU A 13 -14.75 -13.03 -27.72
CA GLU A 13 -13.97 -14.19 -27.30
C GLU A 13 -12.57 -13.79 -26.82
N ALA A 14 -11.95 -12.79 -27.44
CA ALA A 14 -10.71 -12.17 -27.00
C ALA A 14 -10.89 -11.55 -25.61
N LEU A 15 -11.94 -10.74 -25.40
CA LEU A 15 -12.27 -10.16 -24.09
C LEU A 15 -12.45 -11.24 -23.00
N ARG A 16 -13.17 -12.33 -23.30
CA ARG A 16 -13.30 -13.48 -22.38
C ARG A 16 -11.98 -14.18 -22.09
N ALA A 17 -11.11 -14.32 -23.10
CA ALA A 17 -9.79 -14.92 -22.93
C ALA A 17 -8.89 -14.04 -22.04
N HIS A 18 -8.90 -12.72 -22.23
CA HIS A 18 -8.18 -11.76 -21.40
C HIS A 18 -8.70 -11.76 -19.95
N GLN A 19 -10.02 -11.78 -19.75
CA GLN A 19 -10.60 -11.88 -18.40
C GLN A 19 -10.11 -13.14 -17.66
N ARG A 20 -10.09 -14.29 -18.35
CA ARG A 20 -9.55 -15.55 -17.76
C ARG A 20 -8.06 -15.45 -17.46
N ALA A 21 -7.27 -14.84 -18.35
CA ALA A 21 -5.85 -14.64 -18.14
C ALA A 21 -5.58 -13.74 -16.92
N LEU A 22 -6.34 -12.66 -16.77
CA LEU A 22 -6.26 -11.77 -15.61
C LEU A 22 -6.62 -12.49 -14.31
N SER A 23 -7.70 -13.26 -14.28
CA SER A 23 -8.05 -14.06 -13.09
C SER A 23 -6.98 -15.09 -12.74
N LYS A 24 -6.31 -15.68 -13.75
CA LYS A 24 -5.18 -16.59 -13.50
C LYS A 24 -3.99 -15.84 -12.91
N ALA A 25 -3.62 -14.70 -13.48
CA ALA A 25 -2.54 -13.85 -12.99
C ALA A 25 -2.79 -13.38 -11.55
N GLN A 26 -4.02 -12.95 -11.22
CA GLN A 26 -4.39 -12.59 -9.84
C GLN A 26 -4.13 -13.73 -8.83
N ARG A 27 -4.49 -14.97 -9.18
CA ARG A 27 -4.24 -16.15 -8.33
C ARG A 27 -2.76 -16.51 -8.22
N GLU A 28 -1.99 -16.20 -9.25
CA GLU A 28 -0.54 -16.41 -9.25
C GLU A 28 0.17 -15.38 -8.37
N LEU A 29 -0.21 -14.10 -8.47
CA LEU A 29 0.23 -13.06 -7.55
C LEU A 29 -0.12 -13.38 -6.10
N ASP A 30 -1.35 -13.84 -5.82
CA ASP A 30 -1.75 -14.25 -4.47
C ASP A 30 -0.88 -15.39 -3.93
N ARG A 31 -0.50 -16.36 -4.78
CA ARG A 31 0.36 -17.48 -4.38
C ARG A 31 1.79 -17.05 -4.11
N GLU A 32 2.36 -16.20 -4.95
CA GLU A 32 3.70 -15.63 -4.72
C GLU A 32 3.72 -14.76 -3.45
N ARG A 33 2.69 -13.94 -3.24
CA ARG A 33 2.57 -13.15 -2.00
C ARG A 33 2.59 -14.04 -0.75
N ILE A 34 1.82 -15.12 -0.73
CA ILE A 34 1.79 -16.05 0.41
C ILE A 34 3.16 -16.69 0.66
N LYS A 35 3.93 -17.00 -0.39
CA LYS A 35 5.30 -17.50 -0.24
C LYS A 35 6.21 -16.45 0.40
N LEU A 36 6.11 -15.20 -0.05
CA LEU A 36 6.87 -14.08 0.52
C LEU A 36 6.50 -13.83 1.98
N GLU A 37 5.21 -13.87 2.35
CA GLU A 37 4.75 -13.77 3.75
C GLU A 37 5.33 -14.91 4.63
N GLN A 38 5.47 -16.11 4.08
CA GLN A 38 6.11 -17.22 4.80
C GLN A 38 7.63 -17.01 4.93
N GLN A 39 8.28 -16.47 3.90
CA GLN A 39 9.70 -16.11 3.95
C GLN A 39 9.96 -14.99 4.94
N GLU A 40 9.09 -13.98 4.99
CA GLU A 40 9.12 -12.89 5.97
C GLU A 40 9.13 -13.43 7.40
N LYS A 41 8.22 -14.36 7.72
CA LYS A 41 8.16 -15.00 9.04
C LYS A 41 9.44 -15.75 9.40
N LYS A 42 10.07 -16.42 8.43
CA LYS A 42 11.36 -17.11 8.63
C LYS A 42 12.49 -16.11 8.84
N LEU A 43 12.57 -15.07 8.02
CA LEU A 43 13.57 -14.00 8.15
C LEU A 43 13.47 -13.34 9.53
N ILE A 44 12.28 -13.04 10.04
CA ILE A 44 12.10 -12.49 11.39
C ILE A 44 12.69 -13.42 12.46
N GLN A 45 12.45 -14.73 12.35
CA GLN A 45 13.00 -15.70 13.31
C GLN A 45 14.53 -15.78 13.23
N ASP A 46 15.09 -15.73 12.03
CA ASP A 46 16.53 -15.82 11.82
C ASP A 46 17.25 -14.52 12.22
N ILE A 47 16.65 -13.35 11.99
CA ILE A 47 17.11 -12.05 12.51
C ILE A 47 17.17 -12.09 14.04
N LYS A 48 16.11 -12.58 14.70
CA LYS A 48 16.09 -12.73 16.18
C LYS A 48 17.21 -13.64 16.69
N LYS A 49 17.45 -14.78 16.03
CA LYS A 49 18.52 -15.72 16.43
C LYS A 49 19.90 -15.10 16.24
N THR A 50 20.16 -14.50 15.09
CA THR A 50 21.44 -13.88 14.72
C THR A 50 21.77 -12.70 15.62
N ALA A 51 20.76 -11.88 15.97
CA ALA A 51 20.92 -10.78 16.91
C ALA A 51 21.23 -11.28 18.34
N LYS A 52 20.52 -12.30 18.83
CA LYS A 52 20.80 -12.93 20.12
C LYS A 52 22.19 -13.58 20.20
N ALA A 53 22.73 -14.03 19.07
CA ALA A 53 24.10 -14.53 18.96
C ALA A 53 25.16 -13.40 18.97
N GLY A 54 24.76 -12.13 19.10
CA GLY A 54 25.66 -10.97 19.10
C GLY A 54 26.16 -10.56 17.71
N GLN A 55 25.67 -11.19 16.64
CA GLN A 55 26.11 -10.91 15.26
C GLN A 55 25.31 -9.76 14.65
N MET A 56 25.45 -8.56 15.20
CA MET A 56 24.64 -7.40 14.83
C MET A 56 24.77 -7.00 13.34
N ASN A 57 25.97 -7.10 12.77
CA ASN A 57 26.18 -6.81 11.34
C ASN A 57 25.40 -7.77 10.43
N ALA A 58 25.37 -9.06 10.76
CA ALA A 58 24.59 -10.04 10.01
C ALA A 58 23.08 -9.82 10.19
N ALA A 59 22.65 -9.47 11.41
CA ALA A 59 21.25 -9.11 11.67
C ALA A 59 20.80 -7.87 10.88
N LYS A 60 21.65 -6.84 10.75
CA LYS A 60 21.39 -5.65 9.92
C LYS A 60 21.22 -6.00 8.43
N VAL A 61 22.06 -6.88 7.87
CA VAL A 61 21.92 -7.33 6.48
C VAL A 61 20.61 -8.09 6.28
N MET A 62 20.28 -9.02 7.19
CA MET A 62 19.02 -9.76 7.13
C MET A 62 17.79 -8.83 7.30
N ALA A 63 17.90 -7.77 8.11
CA ALA A 63 16.85 -6.78 8.26
C ALA A 63 16.62 -5.95 6.98
N LYS A 64 17.68 -5.60 6.23
CA LYS A 64 17.54 -5.00 4.88
C LYS A 64 16.75 -5.93 3.94
N ASP A 65 17.03 -7.23 3.95
CA ASP A 65 16.28 -8.21 3.16
C ASP A 65 14.83 -8.38 3.63
N LEU A 66 14.56 -8.23 4.93
CA LEU A 66 13.20 -8.22 5.48
C LEU A 66 12.41 -7.01 4.97
N VAL A 67 12.99 -5.80 5.01
CA VAL A 67 12.36 -4.58 4.48
C VAL A 67 12.03 -4.74 2.99
N ARG A 68 12.98 -5.25 2.20
CA ARG A 68 12.74 -5.55 0.77
C ARG A 68 11.59 -6.54 0.59
N THR A 69 11.56 -7.62 1.37
CA THR A 69 10.47 -8.61 1.34
C THR A 69 9.12 -7.97 1.63
N ARG A 70 9.03 -7.11 2.66
CA ARG A 70 7.81 -6.36 3.00
C ARG A 70 7.37 -5.42 1.88
N ARG A 71 8.30 -4.65 1.29
CA ARG A 71 8.03 -3.80 0.11
C ARG A 71 7.50 -4.62 -1.06
N TYR A 72 8.07 -5.80 -1.34
CA TYR A 72 7.56 -6.69 -2.39
C TYR A 72 6.13 -7.17 -2.07
N ILE A 73 5.84 -7.61 -0.84
CA ILE A 73 4.48 -8.02 -0.43
C ILE A 73 3.47 -6.88 -0.69
N GLN A 74 3.80 -5.64 -0.31
CA GLN A 74 2.98 -4.47 -0.58
C GLN A 74 2.80 -4.22 -2.09
N LYS A 75 3.87 -4.32 -2.87
CA LYS A 75 3.81 -4.22 -4.34
C LYS A 75 2.90 -5.28 -4.96
N PHE A 76 2.92 -6.52 -4.44
CA PHE A 76 1.99 -7.58 -4.87
C PHE A 76 0.52 -7.23 -4.56
N TYR A 77 0.23 -6.58 -3.43
CA TYR A 77 -1.11 -6.06 -3.14
C TYR A 77 -1.53 -4.98 -4.14
N GLN A 78 -0.67 -3.99 -4.40
CA GLN A 78 -0.94 -2.94 -5.38
C GLN A 78 -1.19 -3.51 -6.78
N MET A 79 -0.32 -4.41 -7.24
CA MET A 79 -0.47 -5.08 -8.55
C MET A 79 -1.77 -5.88 -8.64
N LYS A 80 -2.18 -6.57 -7.56
CA LYS A 80 -3.45 -7.28 -7.53
C LYS A 80 -4.63 -6.32 -7.72
N THR A 81 -4.64 -5.20 -7.00
CA THR A 81 -5.68 -4.17 -7.10
C THR A 81 -5.72 -3.58 -8.50
N GLN A 82 -4.57 -3.29 -9.11
CA GLN A 82 -4.48 -2.84 -10.50
C GLN A 82 -5.07 -3.86 -11.48
N LEU A 83 -4.74 -5.15 -11.34
CA LEU A 83 -5.33 -6.20 -12.18
C LEU A 83 -6.84 -6.34 -11.96
N GLN A 84 -7.34 -6.13 -10.73
CA GLN A 84 -8.78 -6.10 -10.45
C GLN A 84 -9.46 -4.92 -11.14
N ALA A 85 -8.86 -3.72 -11.11
CA ALA A 85 -9.36 -2.54 -11.81
C ALA A 85 -9.43 -2.76 -13.33
N VAL A 86 -8.38 -3.33 -13.94
CA VAL A 86 -8.38 -3.71 -15.36
C VAL A 86 -9.48 -4.75 -15.66
N GLY A 87 -9.68 -5.72 -14.75
CA GLY A 87 -10.77 -6.69 -14.84
C GLY A 87 -12.16 -6.03 -14.87
N LEU A 88 -12.40 -5.03 -14.01
CA LEU A 88 -13.64 -4.26 -13.99
C LEU A 88 -13.84 -3.46 -15.30
N ARG A 89 -12.79 -2.79 -15.79
CA ARG A 89 -12.86 -2.05 -17.07
C ARG A 89 -13.24 -2.98 -18.24
N ILE A 90 -12.65 -4.17 -18.32
CA ILE A 90 -12.99 -5.18 -19.34
C ILE A 90 -14.44 -5.66 -19.20
N GLN A 91 -14.94 -5.82 -17.97
CA GLN A 91 -16.34 -6.16 -17.74
C GLN A 91 -17.28 -5.04 -18.23
N GLY A 92 -16.92 -3.77 -17.99
CA GLY A 92 -17.63 -2.62 -18.54
C GLY A 92 -17.67 -2.61 -20.07
N LEU A 93 -16.52 -2.81 -20.72
CA LEU A 93 -16.43 -2.90 -22.18
C LEU A 93 -17.32 -4.02 -22.75
N ARG A 94 -17.39 -5.18 -22.09
CA ARG A 94 -18.26 -6.28 -22.50
C ARG A 94 -19.74 -5.91 -22.39
N SER A 95 -20.15 -5.25 -21.30
CA SER A 95 -21.53 -4.79 -21.13
C SER A 95 -21.90 -3.74 -22.18
N ASN A 96 -20.99 -2.80 -22.47
CA ASN A 96 -21.17 -1.79 -23.52
C ASN A 96 -21.30 -2.44 -24.90
N GLN A 97 -20.48 -3.46 -25.20
CA GLN A 97 -20.59 -4.21 -26.45
C GLN A 97 -21.92 -4.94 -26.58
N GLN A 98 -22.41 -5.58 -25.51
CA GLN A 98 -23.72 -6.25 -25.49
C GLN A 98 -24.87 -5.24 -25.68
N MET A 99 -24.78 -4.07 -25.04
CA MET A 99 -25.73 -2.99 -25.20
C MET A 99 -25.72 -2.44 -26.63
N ALA A 100 -24.55 -2.25 -27.24
CA ALA A 100 -24.41 -1.84 -28.63
C ALA A 100 -24.97 -2.88 -29.62
N GLU A 101 -24.78 -4.18 -29.36
CA GLU A 101 -25.38 -5.26 -30.15
C GLU A 101 -26.91 -5.28 -30.01
N ALA A 102 -27.43 -5.11 -28.78
CA ALA A 102 -28.86 -5.04 -28.51
C ALA A 102 -29.50 -3.79 -29.14
N MET A 103 -28.86 -2.62 -29.01
CA MET A 103 -29.23 -1.37 -29.67
C MET A 103 -29.23 -1.56 -31.18
N LYS A 104 -28.20 -2.17 -31.77
CA LYS A 104 -28.15 -2.45 -33.21
C LYS A 104 -29.30 -3.36 -33.67
N GLY A 105 -29.65 -4.38 -32.88
CA GLY A 105 -30.81 -5.24 -33.12
C GLY A 105 -32.13 -4.47 -33.03
N ALA A 106 -32.29 -3.65 -31.98
CA ALA A 106 -33.43 -2.79 -31.75
C ALA A 106 -33.57 -1.73 -32.86
N THR A 107 -32.49 -1.08 -33.30
CA THR A 107 -32.47 -0.14 -34.43
C THR A 107 -32.76 -0.84 -35.76
N LYS A 108 -32.35 -2.10 -35.94
CA LYS A 108 -32.75 -2.89 -37.13
C LYS A 108 -34.25 -3.19 -37.12
N ALA A 109 -34.80 -3.57 -35.98
CA ALA A 109 -36.22 -3.81 -35.79
C ALA A 109 -37.04 -2.51 -35.91
N MET A 110 -36.56 -1.43 -35.29
CA MET A 110 -37.09 -0.08 -35.42
C MET A 110 -36.91 0.46 -36.82
N GLY A 111 -35.89 0.10 -37.59
CA GLY A 111 -35.72 0.49 -38.99
C GLY A 111 -36.67 -0.27 -39.92
N ALA A 112 -36.96 -1.54 -39.61
CA ALA A 112 -38.03 -2.29 -40.25
C ALA A 112 -39.42 -1.73 -39.89
N MET A 113 -39.58 -1.16 -38.69
CA MET A 113 -40.81 -0.51 -38.20
C MET A 113 -40.96 0.96 -38.65
N ASN A 114 -39.86 1.72 -38.76
CA ASN A 114 -39.75 3.12 -39.20
C ASN A 114 -39.91 3.26 -40.72
N ARG A 115 -39.78 2.15 -41.46
CA ARG A 115 -40.32 2.11 -42.83
C ARG A 115 -41.83 2.42 -42.87
N ASN A 116 -42.50 2.41 -41.71
CA ASN A 116 -43.89 2.84 -41.51
C ASN A 116 -44.13 3.98 -40.47
N MET A 117 -43.13 4.58 -39.77
CA MET A 117 -43.40 5.76 -38.90
C MET A 117 -42.17 6.58 -38.40
N ASN A 118 -42.08 7.84 -38.88
CA ASN A 118 -41.43 9.10 -38.42
C ASN A 118 -40.11 9.18 -37.59
N LEU A 119 -39.23 10.07 -38.06
CA LEU A 119 -37.78 10.25 -37.84
C LEU A 119 -37.24 11.14 -36.67
N PRO A 120 -38.00 11.96 -35.91
CA PRO A 120 -37.39 12.94 -34.96
C PRO A 120 -36.75 12.39 -33.67
N GLN A 121 -37.15 11.22 -33.18
CA GLN A 121 -36.76 10.75 -31.84
C GLN A 121 -35.38 10.09 -31.78
N ILE A 122 -34.88 9.57 -32.91
CA ILE A 122 -33.55 8.93 -33.01
C ILE A 122 -32.42 9.97 -32.89
N GLN A 123 -32.63 11.20 -33.36
CA GLN A 123 -31.65 12.29 -33.24
C GLN A 123 -31.39 12.70 -31.79
N LYS A 124 -32.41 12.65 -30.92
CA LYS A 124 -32.29 13.03 -29.52
C LYS A 124 -31.47 12.02 -28.69
N ILE A 125 -31.63 10.73 -28.97
CA ILE A 125 -30.90 9.66 -28.29
C ILE A 125 -29.41 9.65 -28.69
N MET A 126 -29.10 9.94 -29.95
CA MET A 126 -27.71 10.09 -30.40
C MET A 126 -27.03 11.28 -29.71
N MET A 127 -27.72 12.41 -29.59
CA MET A 127 -27.18 13.62 -28.99
C MET A 127 -26.99 13.50 -27.47
N GLU A 128 -27.89 12.77 -26.78
CA GLU A 128 -27.72 12.46 -25.35
C GLU A 128 -26.60 11.43 -25.12
N PHE A 129 -26.42 10.44 -26.00
CA PHE A 129 -25.30 9.49 -25.89
C PHE A 129 -23.93 10.13 -26.12
N GLU A 130 -23.81 11.03 -27.11
CA GLU A 130 -22.57 11.77 -27.38
C GLU A 130 -22.17 12.62 -26.17
N LYS A 131 -23.14 13.29 -25.55
CA LYS A 131 -22.92 14.12 -24.35
C LYS A 131 -22.48 13.31 -23.13
N GLU A 132 -23.09 12.14 -22.91
CA GLU A 132 -22.74 11.29 -21.77
C GLU A 132 -21.37 10.60 -21.95
N SER A 133 -20.98 10.31 -23.21
CA SER A 133 -19.67 9.74 -23.53
C SER A 133 -18.53 10.74 -23.33
N GLU A 134 -18.71 12.00 -23.72
CA GLU A 134 -17.71 13.07 -23.45
C GLU A 134 -17.50 13.31 -21.94
N ILE A 135 -18.56 13.22 -21.14
CA ILE A 135 -18.46 13.34 -19.67
C ILE A 135 -17.67 12.17 -19.06
N MET A 136 -17.70 10.99 -19.71
CA MET A 136 -16.98 9.81 -19.26
C MET A 136 -15.47 9.92 -19.56
N ASP A 137 -15.11 10.36 -20.78
CA ASP A 137 -13.71 10.53 -21.18
C ASP A 137 -13.00 11.60 -20.32
N MET A 138 -13.67 12.71 -20.01
CA MET A 138 -13.14 13.75 -19.13
C MET A 138 -12.92 13.27 -17.68
N LYS A 139 -13.74 12.32 -17.20
CA LYS A 139 -13.56 11.72 -15.86
C LYS A 139 -12.42 10.72 -15.80
N GLU A 140 -12.10 10.04 -16.91
CA GLU A 140 -10.91 9.18 -17.00
C GLU A 140 -9.61 10.00 -17.01
N GLU A 141 -9.60 11.17 -17.67
CA GLU A 141 -8.44 12.07 -17.71
C GLU A 141 -8.12 12.65 -16.31
N MET A 142 -9.12 13.14 -15.57
CA MET A 142 -8.94 13.62 -14.20
C MET A 142 -8.50 12.53 -13.20
N MET A 143 -8.86 11.27 -13.46
CA MET A 143 -8.46 10.14 -12.62
C MET A 143 -7.05 9.64 -12.96
N ALA A 144 -6.56 9.88 -14.18
CA ALA A 144 -5.19 9.55 -14.56
C ALA A 144 -4.17 10.50 -13.91
N ASP A 145 -4.45 11.81 -13.91
CA ASP A 145 -3.57 12.84 -13.33
C ASP A 145 -3.39 12.68 -11.82
N SER A 146 -4.44 12.25 -11.12
CA SER A 146 -4.39 12.02 -9.66
C SER A 146 -3.75 10.68 -9.25
N ILE A 147 -3.49 9.78 -10.20
CA ILE A 147 -2.73 8.54 -9.98
C ILE A 147 -1.23 8.77 -10.23
N ASP A 148 -0.85 9.66 -11.15
CA ASP A 148 0.56 9.99 -11.42
C ASP A 148 1.20 10.81 -10.28
N GLU A 149 0.42 11.64 -9.59
CA GLU A 149 0.87 12.43 -8.43
C GLU A 149 1.08 11.57 -7.16
N ALA A 150 0.48 10.37 -7.09
CA ALA A 150 0.54 9.48 -5.93
C ALA A 150 1.65 8.41 -6.01
N VAL A 151 2.43 8.36 -7.11
CA VAL A 151 3.48 7.35 -7.35
C VAL A 151 4.89 7.95 -7.26
N GLY A 152 5.01 9.27 -7.13
CA GLY A 152 6.29 9.98 -7.03
C GLY A 152 6.74 10.24 -5.59
N GLU A 153 7.17 9.20 -4.87
CA GLU A 153 8.06 9.35 -3.71
C GLU A 153 9.18 8.32 -3.83
N GLU A 154 10.32 8.76 -4.38
CA GLU A 154 11.59 8.05 -4.31
C GLU A 154 12.15 8.23 -2.90
N GLU A 155 12.17 7.16 -2.11
CA GLU A 155 12.72 7.13 -0.75
C GLU A 155 14.24 7.32 -0.77
N ASP A 156 14.72 8.19 0.12
CA ASP A 156 16.11 8.57 0.33
C ASP A 156 16.92 7.40 0.94
N GLU A 157 18.17 7.22 0.55
CA GLU A 157 19.02 6.13 1.07
C GLU A 157 19.31 6.24 2.58
N GLU A 158 19.21 7.45 3.16
CA GLU A 158 19.33 7.67 4.61
C GLU A 158 18.10 7.15 5.39
N GLU A 159 16.92 7.17 4.77
CA GLU A 159 15.71 6.63 5.38
C GLU A 159 15.78 5.11 5.51
N GLU A 160 16.48 4.43 4.59
CA GLU A 160 16.61 2.97 4.62
C GLU A 160 17.30 2.46 5.90
N GLU A 161 18.32 3.17 6.40
CA GLU A 161 18.99 2.76 7.64
C GLU A 161 18.13 3.02 8.88
N ALA A 162 17.37 4.13 8.88
CA ALA A 162 16.40 4.42 9.92
C ALA A 162 15.28 3.36 9.96
N ILE A 163 14.76 2.97 8.78
CA ILE A 163 13.74 1.93 8.63
C ILE A 163 14.28 0.57 9.13
N VAL A 164 15.52 0.23 8.80
CA VAL A 164 16.14 -1.02 9.28
C VAL A 164 16.25 -1.05 10.80
N ASN A 165 16.68 0.05 11.42
CA ASN A 165 16.75 0.13 12.88
C ASN A 165 15.36 0.04 13.52
N GLN A 166 14.36 0.73 12.96
CA GLN A 166 12.96 0.64 13.40
C GLN A 166 12.41 -0.80 13.31
N VAL A 167 12.75 -1.55 12.26
CA VAL A 167 12.34 -2.95 12.11
C VAL A 167 13.02 -3.86 13.14
N LEU A 168 14.28 -3.61 13.48
CA LEU A 168 14.98 -4.34 14.54
C LEU A 168 14.33 -4.10 15.91
N ASP A 169 13.90 -2.86 16.18
CA ASP A 169 13.16 -2.48 17.39
C ASP A 169 11.77 -3.14 17.43
N GLU A 170 11.01 -3.12 16.31
CA GLU A 170 9.70 -3.78 16.17
C GLU A 170 9.79 -5.30 16.47
N ILE A 171 10.89 -5.93 16.06
CA ILE A 171 11.15 -7.35 16.26
C ILE A 171 11.45 -7.66 17.74
N GLY A 172 11.73 -6.64 18.56
CA GLY A 172 12.03 -6.76 19.99
C GLY A 172 13.49 -7.12 20.24
N ILE A 173 14.40 -6.73 19.34
CA ILE A 173 15.84 -6.76 19.60
C ILE A 173 16.20 -5.42 20.24
N ASN A 174 15.65 -5.17 21.43
CA ASN A 174 16.10 -4.02 22.20
C ASN A 174 17.55 -4.27 22.62
N LEU A 175 18.47 -3.49 22.06
CA LEU A 175 19.88 -3.45 22.46
C LEU A 175 20.06 -3.23 23.98
N ASP A 176 19.02 -2.73 24.66
CA ASP A 176 19.02 -2.44 26.09
C ASP A 176 19.13 -3.69 26.99
N GLU A 177 18.67 -4.86 26.54
CA GLU A 177 18.80 -6.08 27.34
C GLU A 177 20.27 -6.57 27.41
N ALA A 178 21.09 -6.22 26.40
CA ALA A 178 22.53 -6.45 26.43
C ALA A 178 23.27 -5.44 27.35
N LEU A 179 22.71 -4.25 27.58
CA LEU A 179 23.27 -3.28 28.54
C LEU A 179 22.90 -3.60 29.99
N ALA A 180 21.73 -4.21 30.21
CA ALA A 180 21.31 -4.75 31.52
C ALA A 180 22.09 -6.02 31.93
N SER A 181 22.71 -6.72 30.97
CA SER A 181 23.52 -7.93 31.21
C SER A 181 25.04 -7.66 31.33
N ALA A 182 25.50 -6.42 31.22
CA ALA A 182 26.88 -6.09 31.59
C ALA A 182 26.98 -6.14 33.13
N PRO A 183 27.85 -6.96 33.75
CA PRO A 183 28.02 -6.99 35.19
C PRO A 183 28.69 -5.69 35.64
N GLY A 184 27.87 -4.65 35.85
CA GLY A 184 28.25 -3.43 36.52
C GLY A 184 28.74 -3.79 37.91
N THR A 185 30.05 -3.70 38.09
CA THR A 185 30.75 -3.98 39.35
C THR A 185 30.35 -2.89 40.34
N SER A 186 29.19 -3.04 40.97
CA SER A 186 28.76 -2.16 42.05
C SER A 186 29.56 -2.51 43.29
N ILE A 187 30.61 -1.73 43.51
CA ILE A 187 31.41 -1.73 44.72
C ILE A 187 30.46 -1.51 45.90
N ARG A 188 30.24 -2.58 46.67
CA ARG A 188 29.58 -2.55 47.97
C ARG A 188 30.41 -1.68 48.93
N THR A 189 29.92 -0.51 49.28
CA THR A 189 30.24 0.16 50.55
C THR A 189 29.16 -0.16 51.58
N PRO A 190 29.48 -0.68 52.78
CA PRO A 190 28.51 -0.94 53.82
C PRO A 190 28.26 0.33 54.66
N GLY A 191 27.00 0.65 54.95
CA GLY A 191 26.68 1.82 55.77
C GLY A 191 25.22 1.93 56.19
N ASN A 192 24.89 1.25 57.30
CA ASN A 192 23.86 1.52 58.31
C ASN A 192 22.36 1.64 58.00
N ALA A 193 21.62 0.97 58.87
CA ALA A 193 20.17 0.85 58.93
C ALA A 193 19.47 1.98 59.71
N ALA A 194 18.26 2.29 59.24
CA ALA A 194 17.03 2.66 59.97
C ALA A 194 17.00 3.92 60.88
N LYS A 195 16.12 4.88 60.52
CA LYS A 195 14.92 5.24 61.31
C LYS A 195 14.04 6.33 60.66
N GLU A 196 12.73 6.02 60.64
CA GLU A 196 11.55 6.89 60.84
C GLU A 196 11.09 7.96 59.81
N ARG A 197 9.79 8.24 59.94
CA ARG A 197 8.84 8.75 58.93
C ARG A 197 8.58 10.27 59.07
N VAL A 198 7.94 10.81 58.02
CA VAL A 198 7.02 11.97 57.93
C VAL A 198 7.62 13.36 57.65
N ALA A 199 7.20 13.94 56.52
CA ALA A 199 6.58 15.28 56.37
C ALA A 199 7.05 16.01 55.11
N GLN A 200 6.08 16.32 54.25
CA GLN A 200 6.17 17.18 53.08
C GLN A 200 6.46 18.63 53.51
N ALA A 201 7.50 19.24 52.93
CA ALA A 201 7.68 20.68 52.88
C ALA A 201 8.39 21.02 51.57
N GLU A 202 7.71 21.79 50.72
CA GLU A 202 8.22 22.36 49.48
C GLU A 202 9.49 23.19 49.78
N GLY A 203 10.63 22.69 49.30
CA GLY A 203 11.88 23.43 49.26
C GLY A 203 12.42 23.29 47.84
N MET A 204 12.40 24.39 47.10
CA MET A 204 12.97 24.51 45.75
C MET A 204 14.34 23.84 45.71
N SER A 205 14.49 22.87 44.81
CA SER A 205 15.78 22.25 44.55
C SER A 205 16.74 23.31 44.00
N ALA A 206 18.05 23.16 44.28
CA ALA A 206 19.07 24.06 43.77
C ALA A 206 19.04 24.15 42.22
N ASP A 207 18.52 23.12 41.57
CA ASP A 207 18.33 23.03 40.13
C ASP A 207 17.16 23.90 39.64
N ASP A 208 16.06 23.99 40.42
CA ASP A 208 14.92 24.86 40.10
C ASP A 208 15.28 26.35 40.21
N ALA A 209 16.10 26.72 41.19
CA ALA A 209 16.58 28.10 41.33
C ALA A 209 17.47 28.55 40.16
N ALA A 210 18.29 27.63 39.62
CA ALA A 210 19.12 27.89 38.45
C ALA A 210 18.29 28.01 37.16
N LEU A 211 17.20 27.24 37.04
CA LEU A 211 16.26 27.32 35.91
C LEU A 211 15.43 28.62 35.94
N GLN A 212 14.99 29.05 37.12
CA GLN A 212 14.25 30.32 37.28
C GLN A 212 15.10 31.53 36.87
N ALA A 213 16.37 31.56 37.29
CA ALA A 213 17.31 32.63 36.94
C ALA A 213 17.60 32.70 35.43
N ARG A 214 17.63 31.54 34.74
CA ARG A 214 17.74 31.49 33.28
C ARG A 214 16.48 31.99 32.57
N LEU A 215 15.29 31.67 33.09
CA LEU A 215 14.02 32.15 32.54
C LEU A 215 13.86 33.67 32.69
N ASP A 216 14.29 34.24 33.81
CA ASP A 216 14.17 35.68 34.05
C ASP A 216 15.10 36.52 33.15
N ASN A 217 16.26 35.97 32.75
CA ASN A 217 17.13 36.61 31.78
C ASN A 217 16.54 36.60 30.36
N LEU A 218 15.81 35.54 29.99
CA LEU A 218 15.13 35.42 28.69
C LEU A 218 13.89 36.32 28.55
N ARG A 219 13.30 36.76 29.67
CA ARG A 219 12.13 37.67 29.67
C ARG A 219 12.51 39.16 29.65
N ARG A 220 13.80 39.47 29.73
CA ARG A 220 14.34 40.84 29.73
C ARG A 220 14.97 41.26 28.39
N GLU A 221 15.10 40.34 27.45
CA GLU A 221 15.32 40.64 26.02
C GLU A 221 13.96 40.77 25.29
#